data_AF-A0A931IKU6-F1
#
_entry.id   AF-A0A931IKU6-F1
#
_cell.length_a   1.000
_cell.length_b   1.000
_cell.length_c   1.000
_cell.angle_alpha   90.00
_cell.angle_beta   90.00
_cell.angle_gamma   90.00
#
_symmetry.space_group_name_H-M   'P 1'
#
loop_
_entity.id
_entity.type
_entity.pdbx_description
1 polymer ?
#
loop_
_entity_poly.entity_id
_entity_poly.type
_entity_poly.pdbx_seq_one_letter_code
_entity_poly.pdbx_strand_id
1 'polypeptide(L)'
;MSMKLFDSELSIMEILWREGDTTAKRIAEITKETIGWSKTTTYTIIKKCLDKGAIERHDPNFVCRALVSQEQVQEYETTELINKMYNGAPDKLVASLLGQKRLTSEEISNLKQLIERLQ
;
A
#
# COMPACT_ATOMS: atom_id res chain seq x y z
N MET A 1 -2.05 -16.73 -3.74
CA MET A 1 -1.64 -15.56 -4.55
C MET A 1 -0.82 -14.66 -3.65
N SER A 2 0.40 -14.29 -4.03
CA SER A 2 1.18 -13.29 -3.28
C SER A 2 0.59 -11.91 -3.55
N MET A 3 0.03 -11.27 -2.53
CA MET A 3 -0.54 -9.92 -2.61
C MET A 3 0.54 -8.82 -2.57
N LYS A 4 1.81 -9.23 -2.70
CA LYS A 4 2.98 -8.36 -2.63
C LYS A 4 3.01 -7.37 -3.78
N LEU A 5 2.93 -6.10 -3.42
CA LEU A 5 3.10 -4.98 -4.34
C LEU A 5 4.51 -4.40 -4.18
N PHE A 6 5.17 -4.13 -5.30
CA PHE A 6 6.43 -3.41 -5.33
C PHE A 6 6.16 -1.90 -5.30
N ASP A 7 7.17 -1.11 -4.93
CA ASP A 7 7.07 0.36 -4.80
C ASP A 7 6.39 1.02 -5.99
N SER A 8 6.74 0.60 -7.21
CA SER A 8 6.15 1.13 -8.42
C SER A 8 4.65 0.83 -8.56
N GLU A 9 4.22 -0.35 -8.13
CA GLU A 9 2.80 -0.76 -8.16
C GLU A 9 2.03 -0.08 -7.03
N LEU A 10 2.64 0.07 -5.86
CA LEU A 10 2.09 0.85 -4.74
C LEU A 10 1.81 2.29 -5.17
N SER A 11 2.70 2.95 -5.93
CA SER A 11 2.43 4.30 -6.45
C SER A 11 1.17 4.38 -7.33
N ILE A 12 0.84 3.32 -8.07
CA ILE A 12 -0.41 3.28 -8.84
C ILE A 12 -1.61 3.04 -7.92
N MET A 13 -1.47 2.14 -6.95
CA MET A 13 -2.53 1.85 -5.98
C MET A 13 -2.86 3.05 -5.10
N GLU A 14 -1.87 3.82 -4.66
CA GLU A 14 -2.06 5.06 -3.89
C GLU A 14 -2.93 6.06 -4.65
N ILE A 15 -2.75 6.17 -5.97
CA ILE A 15 -3.58 7.01 -6.82
C ILE A 15 -5.01 6.47 -6.86
N LEU A 16 -5.20 5.16 -7.02
CA LEU A 16 -6.52 4.54 -7.08
C LEU A 16 -7.26 4.60 -5.73
N TRP A 17 -6.57 4.43 -4.61
CA TRP A 17 -7.17 4.56 -3.28
C TRP A 17 -7.58 6.00 -2.98
N ARG A 18 -6.84 6.99 -3.49
CA ARG A 18 -7.14 8.41 -3.29
C ARG A 18 -8.21 8.94 -4.23
N GLU A 19 -8.10 8.66 -5.53
CA GLU A 19 -8.98 9.21 -6.57
C GLU A 19 -10.23 8.34 -6.80
N GLY A 20 -10.23 7.10 -6.32
CA GLY A 20 -11.20 6.09 -6.71
C GLY A 20 -10.96 5.56 -8.12
N ASP A 21 -12.01 4.97 -8.71
CA ASP A 21 -11.96 4.42 -10.07
C ASP A 21 -11.62 5.52 -11.08
N THR A 22 -10.53 5.35 -11.82
CA THR A 22 -10.06 6.37 -12.76
C THR A 22 -9.37 5.78 -13.97
N THR A 23 -9.23 6.56 -15.04
CA THR A 23 -8.67 6.04 -16.30
C THR A 23 -7.16 5.87 -16.24
N ALA A 24 -6.62 4.89 -16.97
CA ALA A 24 -5.17 4.74 -17.16
C ALA A 24 -4.50 6.02 -17.70
N LYS A 25 -5.25 6.83 -18.46
CA LYS A 25 -4.79 8.16 -18.91
C LYS A 25 -4.62 9.12 -17.74
N ARG A 26 -5.60 9.22 -16.84
CA ARG A 26 -5.52 10.09 -15.66
C ARG A 26 -4.40 9.67 -14.72
N ILE A 27 -4.22 8.36 -14.51
CA ILE A 27 -3.09 7.83 -13.73
C ILE A 27 -1.75 8.23 -14.38
N ALA A 28 -1.64 8.18 -15.71
CA ALA A 28 -0.44 8.61 -16.42
C ALA A 28 -0.17 10.12 -16.30
N GLU A 29 -1.21 10.96 -16.26
CA GLU A 29 -1.06 12.39 -15.98
C GLU A 29 -0.54 12.63 -14.56
N ILE A 30 -1.16 12.01 -13.55
CA ILE A 30 -0.77 12.16 -12.15
C ILE A 30 0.67 11.67 -11.94
N THR A 31 1.01 10.47 -12.42
CA THR A 31 2.37 9.91 -12.27
C THR A 31 3.42 10.71 -13.01
N LYS A 32 3.07 11.38 -14.11
CA LYS A 32 3.97 12.31 -14.78
C LYS A 32 4.26 13.55 -13.92
N GLU A 33 3.26 14.07 -13.24
CA GLU A 33 3.38 15.26 -12.38
C GLU A 33 4.06 14.97 -11.04
N THR A 34 3.77 13.83 -10.41
CA THR A 34 4.25 13.52 -9.06
C THR A 34 5.61 12.84 -9.03
N ILE A 35 5.87 11.92 -9.97
CA ILE A 35 7.07 11.06 -9.98
C ILE A 35 7.81 11.07 -11.32
N GLY A 36 7.37 11.88 -12.29
CA GLY A 36 8.06 12.09 -13.56
C GLY A 36 7.98 10.92 -14.55
N TRP A 37 7.03 10.00 -14.38
CA TRP A 37 6.94 8.83 -15.25
C TRP A 37 6.45 9.15 -16.66
N SER A 38 6.98 8.41 -17.64
CA SER A 38 6.45 8.41 -18.99
C SER A 38 5.12 7.65 -19.04
N LYS A 39 4.25 8.00 -19.99
CA LYS A 39 2.99 7.28 -20.24
C LYS A 39 3.24 5.77 -20.43
N THR A 40 4.27 5.38 -21.16
CA THR A 40 4.62 3.97 -21.40
C THR A 40 5.00 3.25 -20.11
N THR A 41 5.74 3.92 -19.23
CA THR A 41 6.12 3.39 -17.91
C THR A 41 4.88 3.14 -17.06
N THR A 42 3.98 4.12 -16.96
CA THR A 42 2.74 4.00 -16.19
C THR A 42 1.88 2.83 -16.71
N TYR A 43 1.70 2.72 -18.03
CA TYR A 43 0.90 1.63 -18.62
C TYR A 43 1.54 0.26 -18.39
N THR A 44 2.87 0.16 -18.41
CA THR A 44 3.58 -1.08 -18.10
C THR A 44 3.34 -1.51 -16.65
N ILE A 45 3.32 -0.56 -15.72
CA ILE A 45 3.10 -0.85 -14.30
C ILE A 45 1.62 -1.16 -14.03
N ILE A 46 0.69 -0.43 -14.65
CA ILE A 46 -0.75 -0.77 -14.63
C ILE A 46 -0.96 -2.21 -15.10
N LYS A 47 -0.27 -2.63 -16.17
CA LYS A 47 -0.33 -4.02 -16.63
C LYS A 47 0.16 -5.02 -15.56
N LYS A 48 1.27 -4.72 -14.87
CA LYS A 48 1.73 -5.56 -13.75
C LYS A 48 0.70 -5.65 -12.62
N CYS A 49 0.04 -4.54 -12.29
CA CYS A 49 -1.04 -4.54 -11.30
C CYS A 49 -2.24 -5.40 -11.74
N LEU A 50 -2.59 -5.38 -13.05
CA LEU A 50 -3.62 -6.26 -13.63
C LEU A 50 -3.20 -7.73 -13.55
N ASP A 51 -1.96 -8.05 -13.95
CA ASP A 51 -1.42 -9.41 -13.93
C ASP A 51 -1.37 -9.99 -12.50
N LYS A 52 -1.23 -9.14 -11.48
CA LYS A 52 -1.29 -9.50 -10.05
C LYS A 52 -2.70 -9.57 -9.48
N GLY A 53 -3.73 -9.17 -10.23
CA GLY A 53 -5.10 -9.07 -9.73
C GLY A 53 -5.30 -7.98 -8.66
N ALA A 54 -4.39 -7.01 -8.58
CA ALA A 54 -4.51 -5.89 -7.64
C ALA A 54 -5.50 -4.82 -8.15
N ILE A 55 -5.65 -4.74 -9.47
CA ILE A 55 -6.60 -3.86 -10.14
C ILE A 55 -7.39 -4.63 -11.19
N GLU A 56 -8.59 -4.13 -11.50
CA GLU A 56 -9.38 -4.54 -12.65
C GLU A 56 -9.49 -3.39 -13.66
N ARG A 57 -9.69 -3.75 -14.94
CA ARG A 57 -9.93 -2.81 -16.02
C ARG A 57 -11.38 -2.93 -16.49
N HIS A 58 -12.04 -1.79 -16.62
CA HIS A 58 -13.35 -1.64 -17.27
C HIS A 58 -13.24 -0.83 -18.56
N ASP A 59 -14.07 -1.20 -19.53
CA ASP A 59 -14.24 -0.46 -20.78
C ASP A 59 -15.67 0.11 -20.84
N PRO A 60 -15.88 1.25 -21.52
CA PRO A 60 -14.93 2.00 -22.35
C PRO A 60 -13.91 2.83 -21.55
N ASN A 61 -12.83 3.26 -22.22
CA ASN A 61 -11.80 4.21 -21.74
C ASN A 61 -10.73 3.68 -20.78
N PHE A 62 -10.59 2.35 -20.62
CA PHE A 62 -9.58 1.76 -19.74
C PHE A 62 -9.63 2.38 -18.33
N VAL A 63 -10.79 2.25 -17.69
CA VAL A 63 -10.97 2.62 -16.28
C VAL A 63 -10.32 1.55 -15.41
N CYS A 64 -9.39 1.96 -14.56
CA CYS A 64 -8.73 1.11 -13.59
C CYS A 64 -9.47 1.23 -12.24
N ARG A 65 -9.74 0.09 -11.62
CA ARG A 65 -10.39 -0.01 -10.31
C ARG A 65 -9.55 -0.88 -9.38
N ALA A 66 -9.33 -0.42 -8.16
CA ALA A 66 -8.61 -1.21 -7.15
C ALA A 66 -9.48 -2.40 -6.69
N LEU A 67 -8.90 -3.59 -6.71
CA LEU A 67 -9.53 -4.80 -6.17
C LEU A 67 -9.10 -5.11 -4.74
N VAL A 68 -8.09 -4.39 -4.25
CA VAL A 68 -7.50 -4.56 -2.93
C VAL A 68 -7.48 -3.22 -2.21
N SER A 69 -7.82 -3.22 -0.93
CA SER A 69 -7.78 -2.00 -0.11
C SER A 69 -6.37 -1.71 0.40
N GLN A 70 -6.15 -0.46 0.83
CA GLN A 70 -4.87 -0.07 1.43
C GLN A 70 -4.60 -0.87 2.70
N GLU A 71 -5.63 -1.09 3.53
CA GLU A 71 -5.54 -1.85 4.77
C GLU A 71 -5.15 -3.31 4.52
N GLN A 72 -5.74 -3.96 3.49
CA GLN A 72 -5.40 -5.34 3.15
C GLN A 72 -3.93 -5.49 2.74
N VAL A 73 -3.42 -4.54 1.96
CA VAL A 73 -2.00 -4.54 1.55
C VAL A 73 -1.10 -4.27 2.76
N GLN A 74 -1.46 -3.31 3.62
CA GLN A 74 -0.71 -3.01 4.84
C GLN A 74 -0.66 -4.20 5.80
N GLU A 75 -1.78 -4.89 6.01
CA GLU A 75 -1.86 -6.09 6.86
C GLU A 75 -0.98 -7.21 6.32
N TYR A 76 -1.04 -7.46 5.01
CA TYR A 76 -0.21 -8.46 4.33
C TYR A 76 1.28 -8.16 4.50
N GLU A 77 1.73 -6.95 4.13
CA GLU A 77 3.16 -6.58 4.22
C GLU A 77 3.66 -6.54 5.67
N THR A 78 2.82 -6.10 6.62
CA THR A 78 3.17 -6.10 8.06
C THR A 78 3.34 -7.52 8.57
N THR A 79 2.45 -8.44 8.19
CA THR A 79 2.56 -9.85 8.56
C THR A 79 3.81 -10.50 7.97
N GLU A 80 4.11 -10.22 6.71
CA GLU A 80 5.33 -10.70 6.05
C GLU A 80 6.60 -10.15 6.71
N LEU A 81 6.59 -8.87 7.10
CA LEU A 81 7.69 -8.25 7.85
C LEU A 81 7.90 -8.93 9.21
N ILE A 82 6.83 -9.16 9.98
CA ILE A 82 6.88 -9.82 11.28
C ILE A 82 7.44 -11.24 11.15
N ASN A 83 6.93 -12.01 10.19
CA ASN A 83 7.38 -13.37 9.94
C ASN A 83 8.86 -13.43 9.55
N LYS A 84 9.29 -12.54 8.65
CA LYS A 84 10.64 -12.55 8.09
C LYS A 84 11.71 -11.97 9.03
N MET A 85 11.41 -10.87 9.73
CA MET A 85 12.41 -10.11 10.49
C MET A 85 12.33 -10.35 12.00
N TYR A 86 11.17 -10.77 12.50
CA TYR A 86 10.91 -10.91 13.93
C TYR A 86 10.49 -12.34 14.31
N ASN A 87 10.71 -13.33 13.43
CA ASN A 87 10.38 -14.74 13.64
C ASN A 87 8.92 -14.95 14.06
N GLY A 88 7.99 -14.21 13.46
CA GLY A 88 6.55 -14.36 13.73
C GLY A 88 6.09 -13.73 15.05
N ALA A 89 6.90 -12.88 15.69
CA ALA A 89 6.60 -12.27 16.98
C ALA A 89 6.25 -10.76 16.85
N PRO A 90 4.95 -10.37 16.87
CA PRO A 90 4.52 -8.97 16.72
C PRO A 90 4.97 -8.07 17.88
N ASP A 91 5.03 -8.60 19.10
CA ASP A 91 5.49 -7.90 20.30
C ASP A 91 6.94 -7.42 20.16
N LYS A 92 7.80 -8.19 19.47
CA LYS A 92 9.18 -7.78 19.18
C LYS A 92 9.28 -6.62 18.20
N LEU A 93 8.39 -6.57 17.20
CA LEU A 93 8.29 -5.41 16.31
C LEU A 93 7.92 -4.16 17.13
N VAL A 94 6.90 -4.25 17.98
CA VAL A 94 6.47 -3.15 18.85
C VAL A 94 7.59 -2.71 19.80
N ALA A 95 8.26 -3.65 20.46
CA ALA A 95 9.39 -3.36 21.34
C ALA A 95 10.55 -2.68 20.60
N SER A 96 10.83 -3.09 19.36
CA SER A 96 11.85 -2.47 18.51
C SER A 96 11.48 -1.02 18.14
N LEU A 97 10.21 -0.74 17.84
CA LEU A 97 9.74 0.61 17.54
C LEU A 97 9.85 1.54 18.76
N LEU A 98 9.46 1.05 19.93
CA LEU A 98 9.55 1.78 21.20
C LEU A 98 11.00 2.00 21.64
N GLY A 99 11.87 1.00 21.49
CA GLY A 99 13.27 1.06 21.89
C GLY A 99 14.11 2.09 21.10
N GLN A 100 13.72 2.40 19.87
CA GLN A 100 14.43 3.38 19.03
C GLN A 100 13.95 4.83 19.21
N LYS A 101 13.01 5.12 20.14
CA LYS A 101 12.42 6.46 20.32
C LYS A 101 11.92 7.10 19.01
N ARG A 102 11.45 6.28 18.07
CA ARG A 102 10.89 6.77 16.79
C ARG A 102 9.48 7.35 16.95
N LEU A 103 8.88 7.17 18.12
CA LEU A 103 7.52 7.58 18.42
C LEU A 103 7.54 8.79 19.36
N THR A 104 6.69 9.74 19.03
CA THR A 104 6.37 10.90 19.87
C THR A 104 5.59 10.47 21.12
N SER A 105 5.57 11.32 22.15
CA SER A 105 4.79 11.08 23.36
C SER A 105 3.28 10.89 23.07
N GLU A 106 2.76 11.57 22.05
CA GLU A 106 1.38 11.45 21.59
C GLU A 106 1.11 10.06 20.98
N GLU A 107 1.98 9.61 20.07
CA GLU A 107 1.87 8.27 19.47
C GLU A 107 1.97 7.16 20.52
N ILE A 108 2.84 7.32 21.53
CA ILE A 108 2.94 6.39 22.67
C ILE A 108 1.64 6.37 23.48
N SER A 109 1.04 7.54 23.73
CA SER A 109 -0.25 7.63 24.43
C SER A 109 -1.37 6.95 23.64
N ASN A 110 -1.43 7.17 22.32
CA ASN A 110 -2.40 6.54 21.45
C ASN A 110 -2.25 5.02 21.43
N LEU A 111 -1.01 4.51 21.39
CA LEU A 111 -0.73 3.07 21.49
C LEU A 111 -1.18 2.47 22.83
N LYS A 112 -0.93 3.15 23.95
CA LYS A 112 -1.41 2.69 25.28
C LYS A 112 -2.93 2.58 25.32
N GLN A 113 -3.64 3.60 24.84
CA GLN A 113 -5.10 3.56 24.78
C GLN A 113 -5.62 2.45 23.87
N LEU A 114 -4.93 2.17 22.76
CA LEU A 114 -5.30 1.09 21.86
C LEU A 114 -5.15 -0.29 22.52
N ILE A 115 -4.07 -0.50 23.29
CA ILE A 115 -3.86 -1.73 24.08
C ILE A 115 -4.94 -1.86 25.16
N GLU A 116 -5.26 -0.78 25.89
CA GLU A 116 -6.31 -0.79 26.91
C GLU A 116 -7.69 -1.14 26.33
N ARG A 117 -7.99 -0.74 25.09
CA ARG A 117 -9.25 -1.08 24.40
C ARG A 117 -9.32 -2.54 23.92
N LEU A 118 -8.19 -3.25 23.85
CA LEU A 118 -8.12 -4.66 23.48
C LEU A 118 -8.26 -5.59 24.70
N GLN A 119 -8.28 -5.03 25.92
CA GLN A 119 -8.48 -5.73 27.19
C GLN A 119 -9.92 -5.61 27.66
#